data_AF-A0A1V1WBR6-F1
#
_entry.id   AF-A0A1V1WBR6-F1
#
_cell.length_a   1.000
_cell.length_b   1.000
_cell.length_c   1.000
_cell.angle_alpha   90.00
_cell.angle_beta   90.00
_cell.angle_gamma   90.00
#
_symmetry.space_group_name_H-M   'P 1'
#
loop_
_entity.id
_entity.type
_entity.pdbx_description
1 polymer ?
#
loop_
_entity_poly.entity_id
_entity_poly.type
_entity_poly.pdbx_seq_one_letter_code
_entity_poly.pdbx_strand_id
1 'polypeptide(L)'
;MVFKFLKRLEDPNNPLLGPTVSALRNGGLWQKDRVKSFFYISVHFVAFLFVISQYIELWIIRENLEMAMRNLSLTMLSTVCVFKAC
;
A
#
# COMPACT_ATOMS: atom_id res chain seq x y z
N MET A 1 -22.12 19.87 17.61
CA MET A 1 -20.81 19.27 17.97
C MET A 1 -20.17 18.54 16.78
N VAL A 2 -20.94 17.74 16.02
CA VAL A 2 -20.48 16.99 14.82
C VAL A 2 -19.82 17.89 13.75
N PHE A 3 -20.43 19.01 13.37
CA PHE A 3 -19.86 19.93 12.36
C PHE A 3 -18.48 20.55 12.73
N LYS A 4 -18.14 20.64 14.02
CA LYS A 4 -16.82 21.12 14.47
C LYS A 4 -15.72 20.06 14.26
N PHE A 5 -16.08 18.77 14.38
CA PHE A 5 -15.17 17.66 14.07
C PHE A 5 -14.95 17.53 12.57
N LEU A 6 -15.99 17.67 11.74
CA LEU A 6 -15.84 17.63 10.29
C LEU A 6 -14.94 18.77 9.77
N LYS A 7 -15.11 20.00 10.28
CA LYS A 7 -14.23 21.13 9.93
C LYS A 7 -12.76 20.94 10.32
N ARG A 8 -12.46 20.10 11.32
CA ARG A 8 -11.08 19.81 11.75
C ARG A 8 -10.41 18.75 10.88
N LEU A 9 -11.19 17.90 10.21
CA LEU A 9 -10.70 16.90 9.26
C LEU A 9 -10.54 17.46 7.85
N GLU A 10 -10.98 18.68 7.60
CA GLU A 10 -10.96 19.31 6.29
C GLU A 10 -9.60 19.97 6.02
N ASP A 11 -8.95 19.62 4.91
CA ASP A 11 -7.69 20.23 4.49
C ASP A 11 -8.01 21.49 3.66
N PRO A 12 -7.43 22.67 3.96
CA PRO A 12 -7.71 23.92 3.25
C PRO A 12 -7.40 23.86 1.75
N ASN A 13 -6.51 22.95 1.31
CA ASN A 13 -6.21 22.77 -0.11
C ASN A 13 -7.09 21.73 -0.81
N ASN A 14 -7.72 20.82 -0.07
CA ASN A 14 -8.55 19.73 -0.61
C ASN A 14 -9.80 19.53 0.29
N PRO A 15 -10.84 20.37 0.13
CA PRO A 15 -12.08 20.22 0.89
C PRO A 15 -12.68 18.82 0.65
N LEU A 16 -13.23 18.21 1.70
CA LEU A 16 -13.78 16.83 1.74
C LEU A 16 -12.79 15.65 1.66
N LEU A 17 -11.53 15.86 1.25
CA LEU A 17 -10.53 14.78 1.11
C LEU A 17 -9.50 14.74 2.25
N GLY A 18 -9.58 15.66 3.21
CA GLY A 18 -8.58 15.80 4.28
C GLY A 18 -8.22 14.52 5.04
N PRO A 19 -9.16 13.66 5.52
CA PRO A 19 -8.79 12.42 6.19
C PRO A 19 -8.10 11.42 5.25
N THR A 20 -8.52 11.37 3.98
CA THR A 20 -7.93 10.49 2.96
C THR A 20 -6.51 10.94 2.61
N VAL A 21 -6.29 12.25 2.43
CA VAL A 21 -4.97 12.83 2.18
C VAL A 21 -4.05 12.65 3.38
N SER A 22 -4.57 12.79 4.60
CA SER A 22 -3.82 12.52 5.83
C SER A 22 -3.42 11.04 5.94
N ALA A 23 -4.33 10.11 5.63
CA ALA A 23 -4.04 8.68 5.60
C ALA A 23 -3.03 8.31 4.51
N LEU A 24 -3.14 8.89 3.31
CA LEU A 24 -2.17 8.70 2.22
C LEU A 24 -0.79 9.25 2.57
N ARG A 25 -0.74 10.39 3.26
CA ARG A 25 0.52 11.02 3.71
C ARG A 25 1.18 10.22 4.83
N ASN A 26 0.41 9.75 5.80
CA ASN A 26 0.92 8.94 6.92
C ASN A 26 1.25 7.50 6.50
N GLY A 27 0.46 6.92 5.59
CA GLY A 27 0.72 5.62 4.97
C GLY A 27 1.82 5.64 3.92
N GLY A 28 2.41 6.81 3.65
CA GLY A 28 3.57 6.98 2.77
C GLY A 28 3.27 7.03 1.27
N LEU A 29 2.05 6.67 0.83
CA LEU A 29 1.62 6.72 -0.57
C LEU A 29 1.60 8.13 -1.19
N TRP A 30 1.58 9.19 -0.37
CA TRP A 30 1.57 10.57 -0.84
C TRP A 30 2.58 11.43 -0.07
N GLN A 31 3.82 11.46 -0.56
CA GLN A 31 4.87 12.35 -0.04
C GLN A 31 4.96 13.65 -0.85
N LYS A 32 4.75 14.79 -0.18
CA LYS A 32 4.88 16.14 -0.76
C LYS A 32 6.35 16.61 -0.84
N ASP A 33 7.23 16.05 -0.01
CA ASP A 33 8.64 16.45 0.10
C ASP A 33 9.55 15.33 -0.40
N ARG A 34 10.36 15.64 -1.43
CA ARG A 34 11.29 14.73 -2.14
C ARG A 34 12.41 14.13 -1.27
N VAL A 35 12.48 14.45 0.02
CA VAL A 35 13.73 14.38 0.81
C VAL A 35 13.64 13.56 2.10
N LYS A 36 12.55 12.82 2.35
CA LYS A 36 12.49 11.91 3.48
C LYS A 36 12.21 10.48 3.06
N SER A 37 13.24 9.67 3.19
CA SER A 37 13.29 8.60 4.22
C SER A 37 13.84 7.33 3.60
N PHE A 38 15.13 7.05 3.85
CA PHE A 38 15.73 5.74 3.60
C PHE A 38 14.84 4.58 4.10
N PHE A 39 14.11 4.81 5.21
CA PHE A 39 13.11 3.87 5.72
C PHE A 39 11.94 3.62 4.76
N TYR A 40 11.46 4.65 4.04
CA TYR A 40 10.39 4.49 3.05
C TYR A 40 10.85 3.63 1.86
N ILE A 41 12.03 3.93 1.31
CA ILE A 41 12.65 3.14 0.24
C ILE A 41 12.90 1.71 0.72
N SER A 42 13.39 1.53 1.96
CA SER A 42 13.61 0.22 2.54
C SER A 42 12.32 -0.59 2.69
N VAL A 43 11.23 0.02 3.18
CA VAL A 43 9.93 -0.66 3.31
C VAL A 43 9.37 -1.06 1.94
N HIS A 44 9.47 -0.20 0.93
CA HIS A 44 9.03 -0.52 -0.44
C HIS A 44 9.88 -1.62 -1.07
N PHE A 45 11.19 -1.59 -0.83
CA PHE A 45 12.11 -2.61 -1.29
C PHE A 45 11.82 -3.97 -0.64
N VAL A 46 11.55 -4.00 0.67
CA VAL A 46 11.15 -5.23 1.39
C VAL A 46 9.80 -5.74 0.86
N ALA A 47 8.83 -4.87 0.61
CA ALA A 47 7.55 -5.26 0.03
C ALA A 47 7.71 -5.85 -1.39
N PHE A 48 8.62 -5.30 -2.19
CA PHE A 48 8.96 -5.84 -3.50
C PHE A 48 9.59 -7.24 -3.42
N LEU A 49 10.56 -7.43 -2.51
CA LEU A 49 11.15 -8.75 -2.26
C LEU A 49 10.12 -9.76 -1.75
N PHE A 50 9.16 -9.31 -0.93
CA PHE A 50 8.07 -10.15 -0.45
C PHE A 50 7.20 -10.65 -1.61
N VAL A 51 6.83 -9.78 -2.56
CA VAL A 51 6.08 -10.22 -3.76
C VAL A 51 6.88 -11.25 -4.57
N ILE A 52 8.19 -11.05 -4.76
CA ILE A 52 9.05 -12.05 -5.43
C ILE A 52 8.98 -13.40 -4.69
N SER A 53 9.06 -13.39 -3.36
CA SER A 53 8.96 -14.62 -2.57
C SER A 53 7.63 -15.35 -2.75
N GLN A 54 6.52 -14.62 -2.89
CA GLN A 54 5.20 -15.18 -3.16
C GLN A 54 5.12 -15.83 -4.56
N TYR A 55 5.79 -15.26 -5.56
CA TYR A 55 5.89 -15.89 -6.88
C TYR A 55 6.72 -17.17 -6.85
N ILE A 56 7.80 -17.21 -6.06
CA ILE A 56 8.60 -18.44 -5.86
C ILE A 56 7.76 -19.52 -5.17
N GLU A 57 7.02 -19.17 -4.12
CA GLU A 57 6.11 -20.10 -3.44
C GLU A 57 5.07 -20.67 -4.41
N LEU A 58 4.46 -19.80 -5.22
CA LEU A 58 3.49 -20.19 -6.24
C LEU A 58 4.07 -21.17 -7.26
N TRP A 59 5.34 -20.99 -7.63
CA TRP A 59 6.04 -21.90 -8.54
C TRP A 59 6.25 -23.30 -7.95
N ILE A 60 6.47 -23.39 -6.64
CA ILE A 60 6.67 -24.65 -5.91
C ILE A 60 5.35 -25.40 -5.74
N ILE A 61 4.28 -24.71 -5.36
CA ILE A 61 2.96 -25.32 -5.06
C ILE A 61 2.09 -25.55 -6.31
N ARG A 62 2.61 -25.29 -7.52
CA ARG A 62 1.85 -25.32 -8.78
C ARG A 62 1.13 -26.64 -9.07
N GLU A 63 1.59 -27.74 -8.50
CA GLU A 63 1.00 -29.07 -8.69
C GLU A 63 -0.30 -29.26 -7.91
N ASN A 64 -0.53 -28.46 -6.85
CA ASN A 64 -1.78 -28.46 -6.09
C ASN A 64 -2.63 -27.24 -6.51
N LEU A 65 -3.58 -27.49 -7.41
CA LEU A 65 -4.36 -26.42 -8.06
C LEU A 65 -5.19 -25.58 -7.08
N GLU A 66 -5.81 -26.20 -6.05
CA GLU A 66 -6.59 -25.46 -5.06
C GLU A 66 -5.71 -24.52 -4.22
N MET A 67 -4.55 -25.00 -3.77
CA MET A 67 -3.62 -24.20 -2.99
C MET A 67 -2.98 -23.09 -3.84
N ALA A 68 -2.62 -23.42 -5.08
CA ALA A 68 -2.07 -22.48 -6.04
C ALA A 68 -3.04 -21.34 -6.35
N MET A 69 -4.33 -21.61 -6.55
CA MET A 69 -5.34 -20.58 -6.80
C MET A 69 -5.51 -19.62 -5.62
N ARG A 70 -5.55 -20.14 -4.39
CA ARG A 70 -5.67 -19.29 -3.20
C ARG A 70 -4.46 -18.38 -3.03
N ASN A 71 -3.27 -18.92 -3.20
CA ASN A 71 -2.03 -18.16 -3.09
C ASN A 71 -1.86 -17.19 -4.26
N LEU A 72 -2.34 -17.53 -5.46
CA LEU A 72 -2.36 -16.62 -6.61
C LEU A 72 -3.15 -15.34 -6.34
N SER A 73 -4.34 -15.46 -5.74
CA SER A 73 -5.16 -14.29 -5.39
C SER A 73 -4.43 -13.37 -4.40
N LEU A 74 -3.74 -13.94 -3.41
CA LEU A 74 -2.95 -13.18 -2.44
C LEU A 74 -1.74 -12.50 -3.08
N THR A 75 -1.04 -13.21 -3.97
CA THR A 75 0.08 -12.67 -4.74
C THR A 75 -0.37 -11.49 -5.60
N MET A 76 -1.52 -11.60 -6.30
CA MET A 76 -2.01 -10.50 -7.12
C MET A 76 -2.41 -9.27 -6.32
N LEU A 77 -3.05 -9.42 -5.15
CA LEU A 77 -3.33 -8.30 -4.27
C LEU A 77 -2.05 -7.62 -3.81
N SER A 78 -1.03 -8.40 -3.44
CA SER A 78 0.28 -7.90 -3.01
C SER A 78 1.00 -7.17 -4.14
N THR A 79 0.98 -7.71 -5.37
CA THR A 79 1.54 -7.09 -6.56
C THR A 79 0.91 -5.72 -6.83
N VAL A 80 -0.42 -5.62 -6.81
CA VAL A 80 -1.13 -4.33 -7.03
C VAL A 80 -0.75 -3.30 -5.96
N CYS A 81 -0.63 -3.72 -4.71
CA CYS A 81 -0.21 -2.84 -3.62
C CYS A 81 1.20 -2.27 -3.83
N VAL A 82 2.17 -3.09 -4.25
CA VAL A 82 3.54 -2.63 -4.53
C VAL A 82 3.55 -1.68 -5.73
N PHE A 83 2.85 -2.00 -6.81
CA PHE A 83 2.77 -1.13 -7.99
C PHE A 83 2.11 0.22 -7.72
N LYS A 84 1.14 0.27 -6.81
CA LYS A 84 0.47 1.52 -6.43
C LYS A 84 1.34 2.43 -5.55
N ALA A 85 2.36 1.86 -4.92
CA ALA A 85 3.19 2.53 -3.94
C ALA A 85 4.57 2.97 -4.47
N CYS A 86 5.01 2.38 -5.60
CA CYS A 86 6.10 2.89 -6.45
C CYS A 86 5.63 4.09 -7.29
#